data_AF-A0AAF0V068-F1
#
_entry.id   AF-A0AAF0V068-F1
#
_cell.length_a   1.000
_cell.length_b   1.000
_cell.length_c   1.000
_cell.angle_alpha   90.00
_cell.angle_beta   90.00
_cell.angle_gamma   90.00
#
_symmetry.space_group_name_H-M   'P 1'
#
loop_
_entity.id
_entity.type
_entity.pdbx_description
1 polymer ?
#
loop_
_entity_poly.entity_id
_entity_poly.type
_entity_poly.pdbx_seq_one_letter_code
_entity_poly.pdbx_strand_id
1 'polypeptide(L)'
;SGLPSAILNIITDSSDLDVANPTSFMNDIGVVMGKFLLMLAFLSFFLLTTTKAWSQQQEPQVPCLFIFGDSLVDNGNNNGILTLARANYMPYGLDFPQGATGRFTNGRTFVDILAQLLGFPNYIPPYARVRGRALLRGANYASGAAGIRDETGNNLGDHMPMNQQVGNFGRSVEELRRLFRGDNSTLNAYLSKCILYSGLGSNDYLNNYFMTDYYSTHSQYTPQEYASALLQDYCQQLSELYKLGGRKVIVTAIGQIGCIPYQLARYDGNGSRCNEEINDAIQLFNSGLKRLVIHFNKVLPGAKFVFLDSFESSKDLVLNAKTYGM
;
A
#
# COMPACT_ATOMS: atom_id res chain seq x y z
N SER A 1 48.69 -38.88 -5.64
CA SER A 1 49.50 -39.33 -6.79
C SER A 1 49.11 -38.49 -7.99
N GLY A 2 49.92 -37.62 -8.56
CA GLY A 2 51.36 -37.42 -8.53
C GLY A 2 51.72 -36.83 -9.90
N LEU A 3 52.37 -35.67 -9.92
CA LEU A 3 53.50 -35.43 -10.84
C LEU A 3 54.53 -36.57 -10.66
N PRO A 4 55.53 -36.83 -11.53
CA PRO A 4 56.14 -35.94 -12.54
C PRO A 4 56.68 -36.66 -13.82
N SER A 5 57.21 -35.88 -14.79
CA SER A 5 58.40 -36.19 -15.63
C SER A 5 58.42 -35.24 -16.84
N ALA A 6 59.50 -34.59 -17.31
CA ALA A 6 60.92 -34.43 -17.01
C ALA A 6 61.38 -33.27 -17.95
N ILE A 7 62.11 -32.25 -17.51
CA ILE A 7 63.58 -32.11 -17.45
C ILE A 7 64.33 -32.35 -18.80
N LEU A 8 64.98 -31.26 -19.25
CA LEU A 8 66.30 -31.11 -19.91
C LEU A 8 66.42 -30.75 -21.41
N ASN A 9 67.35 -29.81 -21.62
CA ASN A 9 68.08 -29.37 -22.82
C ASN A 9 67.34 -28.38 -23.72
N ILE A 10 67.88 -27.19 -24.03
CA ILE A 10 69.25 -26.97 -24.53
C ILE A 10 69.87 -25.68 -23.96
N ILE A 11 71.07 -25.81 -23.42
CA ILE A 11 72.10 -24.77 -23.32
C ILE A 11 72.81 -24.74 -24.69
N THR A 12 72.93 -23.56 -25.30
CA THR A 12 74.06 -23.02 -26.08
C THR A 12 73.51 -22.02 -27.09
N ASP A 13 73.56 -20.73 -26.78
CA ASP A 13 74.45 -19.87 -27.57
C ASP A 13 74.76 -18.59 -26.80
N SER A 14 76.03 -18.25 -26.80
CA SER A 14 76.58 -17.04 -26.22
C SER A 14 76.75 -16.02 -27.33
N SER A 15 75.89 -15.03 -27.40
CA SER A 15 76.24 -13.73 -27.97
C SER A 15 75.23 -12.68 -27.51
N ASP A 16 75.76 -11.48 -27.28
CA ASP A 16 75.03 -10.22 -27.19
C ASP A 16 74.48 -9.84 -25.81
N LEU A 17 75.42 -9.44 -24.94
CA LEU A 17 75.18 -8.39 -23.95
C LEU A 17 74.98 -7.05 -24.71
N ASP A 18 73.78 -6.80 -25.19
CA ASP A 18 73.36 -5.45 -25.55
C ASP A 18 73.04 -4.67 -24.27
N VAL A 19 73.91 -3.71 -23.97
CA VAL A 19 73.69 -2.69 -22.96
C VAL A 19 72.46 -1.89 -23.39
N ALA A 20 71.32 -2.14 -22.74
CA ALA A 20 70.10 -1.38 -22.95
C ALA A 20 70.36 0.12 -22.71
N ASN A 21 70.18 0.90 -23.77
CA ASN A 21 70.36 2.34 -23.79
C ASN A 21 69.36 3.00 -22.82
N PRO A 22 69.77 3.81 -21.82
CA PRO A 22 68.88 4.36 -20.79
C PRO A 22 67.72 5.20 -21.35
N THR A 23 67.87 5.71 -22.57
CA THR A 23 66.87 6.52 -23.27
C THR A 23 65.68 5.72 -23.83
N SER A 24 65.84 4.43 -24.18
CA SER A 24 64.69 3.63 -24.66
C SER A 24 63.79 3.20 -23.50
N PHE A 25 64.38 2.88 -22.35
CA PHE A 25 63.66 2.48 -21.15
C PHE A 25 62.82 3.63 -20.57
N MET A 26 63.32 4.87 -20.60
CA MET A 26 62.55 6.05 -20.18
C MET A 26 61.38 6.38 -21.13
N ASN A 27 61.54 6.17 -22.43
CA ASN A 27 60.46 6.37 -23.41
C ASN A 27 59.33 5.34 -23.23
N ASP A 28 59.68 4.07 -22.97
CA ASP A 28 58.68 3.02 -22.71
C ASP A 28 57.93 3.26 -21.40
N ILE A 29 58.61 3.73 -20.34
CA ILE A 29 57.95 4.15 -19.09
C ILE A 29 57.01 5.33 -19.33
N GLY A 30 57.41 6.30 -20.15
CA GLY A 30 56.57 7.46 -20.51
C GLY A 30 55.31 7.05 -21.28
N VAL A 31 55.41 6.10 -22.21
CA VAL A 31 54.26 5.56 -22.96
C VAL A 31 53.34 4.72 -22.05
N VAL A 32 53.89 3.92 -21.15
CA VAL A 32 53.12 3.12 -20.18
C VAL A 32 52.42 4.03 -19.17
N MET A 33 53.10 5.05 -18.63
CA MET A 33 52.48 6.05 -17.75
C MET A 33 51.40 6.87 -18.47
N GLY A 34 51.62 7.26 -19.73
CA GLY A 34 50.63 7.98 -20.53
C GLY A 34 49.38 7.15 -20.78
N LYS A 35 49.53 5.86 -21.10
CA LYS A 35 48.41 4.91 -21.25
C LYS A 35 47.67 4.71 -19.92
N PHE A 36 48.39 4.62 -18.79
CA PHE A 36 47.80 4.47 -17.47
C PHE A 36 47.00 5.70 -17.03
N LEU A 37 47.52 6.91 -17.28
CA LEU A 37 46.83 8.17 -17.02
C LEU A 37 45.58 8.34 -17.90
N LEU A 38 45.65 7.96 -19.18
CA LEU A 38 44.48 7.93 -20.06
C LEU A 38 43.43 6.94 -19.56
N MET A 39 43.84 5.73 -19.13
CA MET A 39 42.94 4.73 -18.56
C MET A 39 42.24 5.25 -17.29
N LEU A 40 42.98 5.91 -16.39
CA LEU A 40 42.42 6.54 -15.18
C LEU A 40 41.45 7.67 -15.53
N ALA A 41 41.77 8.49 -16.55
CA ALA A 41 40.89 9.53 -17.05
C ALA A 41 39.58 8.95 -17.63
N PHE A 42 39.67 7.89 -18.44
CA PHE A 42 38.49 7.17 -18.96
C PHE A 42 37.67 6.52 -17.83
N LEU A 43 38.32 5.91 -16.84
CA LEU A 43 37.64 5.32 -15.68
C LEU A 43 36.92 6.39 -14.85
N SER A 44 37.56 7.54 -14.64
CA SER A 44 36.97 8.67 -13.93
C SER A 44 35.79 9.28 -14.68
N PHE A 45 35.87 9.39 -16.01
CA PHE A 45 34.78 9.86 -16.86
C PHE A 45 33.61 8.87 -16.88
N PHE A 46 33.89 7.56 -16.89
CA PHE A 46 32.87 6.51 -16.81
C PHE A 46 32.20 6.46 -15.43
N LEU A 47 32.95 6.70 -14.33
CA LEU A 47 32.41 6.87 -12.98
C LEU A 47 31.56 8.17 -12.86
N LEU A 48 31.96 9.25 -13.52
CA LEU A 48 31.21 10.52 -13.56
C LEU A 48 29.94 10.46 -14.43
N THR A 49 29.90 9.61 -15.46
CA THR A 49 28.69 9.40 -16.29
C THR A 49 27.75 8.36 -15.68
N THR A 50 28.27 7.34 -14.99
CA THR A 50 27.44 6.34 -14.28
C THR A 50 26.82 6.89 -12.98
N THR A 51 27.43 7.88 -12.33
CA THR A 51 26.84 8.57 -11.17
C THR A 51 25.68 9.51 -11.53
N LYS A 52 25.57 9.96 -12.79
CA LYS A 52 24.40 10.71 -13.28
C LYS A 52 23.22 9.82 -13.69
N ALA A 53 23.40 8.51 -13.76
CA ALA A 53 22.32 7.53 -14.00
C ALA A 53 21.72 6.97 -12.70
N TRP A 54 22.02 7.57 -11.55
CA TRP A 54 21.38 7.23 -10.28
C TRP A 54 20.04 7.95 -10.17
N SER A 55 18.97 7.17 -10.36
CA SER A 55 17.58 7.43 -10.00
C SER A 55 17.19 8.91 -9.96
N GLN A 56 16.66 9.42 -11.06
CA GLN A 56 15.79 10.58 -10.98
C GLN A 56 14.64 10.16 -10.07
N GLN A 57 14.66 10.59 -8.81
CA GLN A 57 13.66 10.24 -7.82
C GLN A 57 12.33 10.75 -8.36
N GLN A 58 11.55 9.84 -8.95
CA GLN A 58 10.32 10.19 -9.63
C GLN A 58 9.42 10.87 -8.61
N GLU A 59 9.11 12.15 -8.83
CA GLU A 59 8.24 12.86 -7.91
C GLU A 59 6.88 12.15 -7.89
N PRO A 60 6.27 11.99 -6.70
CA PRO A 60 4.95 11.39 -6.60
C PRO A 60 3.95 12.10 -7.50
N GLN A 61 3.10 11.34 -8.20
CA GLN A 61 2.06 11.87 -9.09
C GLN A 61 1.03 12.73 -8.36
N VAL A 62 0.88 12.53 -7.04
CA VAL A 62 0.06 13.33 -6.14
C VAL A 62 0.87 13.64 -4.88
N PRO A 63 0.65 14.80 -4.25
CA PRO A 63 1.48 15.20 -3.11
C PRO A 63 1.25 14.33 -1.87
N CYS A 64 0.05 13.75 -1.72
CA CYS A 64 -0.29 12.97 -0.54
C CYS A 64 -1.36 11.91 -0.77
N LEU A 65 -1.30 10.85 0.04
CA LEU A 65 -2.24 9.73 0.06
C LEU A 65 -2.72 9.47 1.50
N PHE A 66 -4.01 9.69 1.75
CA PHE A 66 -4.65 9.38 3.03
C PHE A 66 -5.53 8.13 2.89
N ILE A 67 -5.39 7.18 3.81
CA ILE A 67 -6.01 5.85 3.68
C ILE A 67 -6.93 5.61 4.86
N PHE A 68 -8.16 5.20 4.57
CA PHE A 68 -9.21 4.83 5.52
C PHE A 68 -9.63 3.40 5.18
N GLY A 69 -9.85 2.57 6.19
CA GLY A 69 -10.24 1.20 5.94
C GLY A 69 -10.20 0.28 7.14
N ASP A 70 -10.26 -1.00 6.84
CA ASP A 70 -10.13 -2.07 7.83
C ASP A 70 -8.78 -2.80 7.73
N SER A 71 -8.74 -4.06 8.20
CA SER A 71 -7.59 -4.95 8.10
C SER A 71 -7.00 -5.09 6.69
N LEU A 72 -7.81 -4.94 5.62
CA LEU A 72 -7.35 -5.08 4.24
C LEU A 72 -6.29 -4.03 3.85
N VAL A 73 -6.24 -2.92 4.59
CA VAL A 73 -5.31 -1.82 4.34
C VAL A 73 -4.63 -1.28 5.60
N ASP A 74 -4.87 -1.85 6.79
CA ASP A 74 -4.09 -1.52 7.99
C ASP A 74 -2.61 -1.92 7.82
N ASN A 75 -1.73 -1.06 8.35
CA ASN A 75 -0.29 -1.26 8.35
C ASN A 75 0.37 -1.09 9.72
N GLY A 76 -0.40 -1.23 10.79
CA GLY A 76 0.08 -1.31 12.16
C GLY A 76 -0.57 -0.35 13.15
N ASN A 77 -1.75 0.19 12.84
CA ASN A 77 -2.50 1.02 13.77
C ASN A 77 -3.05 0.19 14.96
N ASN A 78 -3.34 -1.09 14.75
CA ASN A 78 -3.81 -1.99 15.81
C ASN A 78 -2.71 -2.48 16.78
N ASN A 79 -1.43 -2.22 16.49
CA ASN A 79 -0.31 -2.81 17.23
C ASN A 79 -0.23 -2.38 18.71
N GLY A 80 -0.78 -1.21 19.04
CA GLY A 80 -0.68 -0.59 20.36
C GLY A 80 -2.00 -0.53 21.15
N ILE A 81 -3.06 -1.18 20.67
CA ILE A 81 -4.38 -1.18 21.32
C ILE A 81 -4.78 -2.59 21.77
N LEU A 82 -5.68 -2.69 22.75
CA LEU A 82 -6.09 -3.97 23.33
C LEU A 82 -7.12 -4.66 22.43
N THR A 83 -6.64 -5.48 21.51
CA THR A 83 -7.47 -6.09 20.47
C THR A 83 -6.99 -7.47 20.06
N LEU A 84 -7.90 -8.32 19.58
CA LEU A 84 -7.61 -9.58 18.91
C LEU A 84 -7.28 -9.35 17.43
N ALA A 85 -7.69 -8.21 16.85
CA ALA A 85 -7.40 -7.87 15.46
C ALA A 85 -5.98 -7.28 15.32
N ARG A 86 -4.95 -8.13 15.43
CA ARG A 86 -3.53 -7.76 15.25
C ARG A 86 -2.86 -8.63 14.20
N ALA A 87 -1.87 -8.06 13.51
CA ALA A 87 -1.08 -8.75 12.49
C ALA A 87 0.43 -8.42 12.56
N ASN A 88 0.92 -8.12 13.77
CA ASN A 88 2.33 -7.85 14.07
C ASN A 88 3.08 -9.07 14.61
N TYR A 89 2.70 -10.26 14.16
CA TYR A 89 3.30 -11.54 14.52
C TYR A 89 3.27 -12.51 13.34
N MET A 90 4.07 -13.58 13.39
CA MET A 90 4.10 -14.60 12.34
C MET A 90 2.76 -15.35 12.22
N PRO A 91 2.26 -15.66 11.01
CA PRO A 91 2.97 -15.66 9.73
C PRO A 91 2.85 -14.34 8.92
N TYR A 92 2.31 -13.27 9.50
CA TYR A 92 2.18 -12.00 8.78
C TYR A 92 3.54 -11.38 8.47
N GLY A 93 3.65 -10.72 7.32
CA GLY A 93 4.87 -10.02 6.90
C GLY A 93 6.05 -10.92 6.49
N LEU A 94 5.83 -12.23 6.29
CA LEU A 94 6.86 -13.17 5.81
C LEU A 94 7.59 -12.69 4.54
N ASP A 95 6.84 -12.13 3.58
CA ASP A 95 7.33 -11.64 2.30
C ASP A 95 7.47 -10.10 2.29
N PHE A 96 7.33 -9.45 3.45
CA PHE A 96 7.47 -8.01 3.60
C PHE A 96 8.86 -7.67 4.15
N PRO A 97 9.64 -6.77 3.54
CA PRO A 97 11.04 -6.53 3.96
C PRO A 97 11.23 -6.12 5.43
N GLN A 98 10.21 -5.49 6.04
CA GLN A 98 10.23 -5.09 7.45
C GLN A 98 9.61 -6.12 8.41
N GLY A 99 9.26 -7.31 7.91
CA GLY A 99 8.59 -8.35 8.68
C GLY A 99 7.14 -8.01 9.06
N ALA A 100 6.68 -8.58 10.17
CA ALA A 100 5.31 -8.41 10.67
C ALA A 100 5.07 -6.98 11.19
N THR A 101 4.55 -6.11 10.31
CA THR A 101 4.33 -4.69 10.62
C THR A 101 2.93 -4.38 11.18
N GLY A 102 2.00 -5.34 11.13
CA GLY A 102 0.57 -5.09 11.36
C GLY A 102 -0.27 -5.09 10.08
N ARG A 103 0.32 -5.44 8.93
CA ARG A 103 -0.42 -5.74 7.70
C ARG A 103 -1.02 -7.14 7.78
N PHE A 104 -2.31 -7.28 7.50
CA PHE A 104 -3.02 -8.57 7.52
C PHE A 104 -2.73 -9.41 6.25
N THR A 105 -1.47 -9.52 5.89
CA THR A 105 -0.97 -10.27 4.73
C THR A 105 0.50 -10.67 4.97
N ASN A 106 1.02 -11.58 4.16
CA ASN A 106 2.45 -11.90 4.11
C ASN A 106 3.29 -10.76 3.51
N GLY A 107 2.69 -9.87 2.71
CA GLY A 107 3.43 -8.86 1.95
C GLY A 107 2.84 -7.45 2.00
N ARG A 108 2.70 -6.86 0.81
CA ARG A 108 2.15 -5.52 0.59
C ARG A 108 0.62 -5.58 0.56
N THR A 109 -0.05 -4.58 1.12
CA THR A 109 -1.47 -4.34 0.91
C THR A 109 -1.72 -3.68 -0.45
N PHE A 110 -2.98 -3.61 -0.89
CA PHE A 110 -3.36 -2.89 -2.10
C PHE A 110 -2.88 -1.43 -2.08
N VAL A 111 -3.02 -0.74 -0.95
CA VAL A 111 -2.64 0.68 -0.82
C VAL A 111 -1.13 0.90 -0.80
N ASP A 112 -0.34 -0.11 -0.40
CA ASP A 112 1.12 -0.07 -0.54
C ASP A 112 1.53 -0.10 -2.01
N ILE A 113 0.89 -0.99 -2.79
CA ILE A 113 1.12 -1.10 -4.23
C ILE A 113 0.65 0.20 -4.92
N LEU A 114 -0.50 0.74 -4.53
CA LEU A 114 -0.98 2.03 -5.02
C LEU A 114 0.01 3.16 -4.74
N ALA A 115 0.56 3.24 -3.51
CA ALA A 115 1.57 4.25 -3.16
C ALA A 115 2.83 4.13 -4.04
N GLN A 116 3.28 2.91 -4.33
CA GLN A 116 4.41 2.68 -5.23
C GLN A 116 4.11 3.10 -6.67
N LEU A 117 2.94 2.75 -7.20
CA LEU A 117 2.50 3.14 -8.54
C LEU A 117 2.36 4.67 -8.67
N LEU A 118 1.97 5.35 -7.60
CA LEU A 118 1.92 6.80 -7.51
C LEU A 118 3.30 7.46 -7.34
N GLY A 119 4.39 6.69 -7.23
CA GLY A 119 5.76 7.21 -7.13
C GLY A 119 6.18 7.66 -5.73
N PHE A 120 5.47 7.25 -4.66
CA PHE A 120 5.93 7.56 -3.31
C PHE A 120 7.24 6.82 -2.98
N PRO A 121 8.25 7.50 -2.41
CA PRO A 121 9.54 6.88 -2.13
C PRO A 121 9.49 5.87 -0.98
N ASN A 122 8.48 5.98 -0.10
CA ASN A 122 8.24 5.11 1.04
C ASN A 122 6.74 4.81 1.11
N TYR A 123 6.37 3.69 1.74
CA TYR A 123 4.98 3.41 2.08
C TYR A 123 4.40 4.49 3.00
N ILE A 124 3.09 4.72 2.89
CA ILE A 124 2.38 5.65 3.76
C ILE A 124 2.39 5.10 5.19
N PRO A 125 2.83 5.86 6.20
CA PRO A 125 2.96 5.36 7.57
C PRO A 125 1.60 5.21 8.29
N PRO A 126 1.49 4.32 9.30
CA PRO A 126 0.31 4.27 10.17
C PRO A 126 0.13 5.58 10.93
N TYR A 127 -1.13 6.00 11.11
CA TYR A 127 -1.51 7.17 11.89
C TYR A 127 -0.95 7.11 13.32
N ALA A 128 -0.85 5.91 13.89
CA ALA A 128 -0.24 5.71 15.21
C ALA A 128 1.20 6.26 15.33
N ARG A 129 1.96 6.35 14.22
CA ARG A 129 3.40 6.70 14.22
C ARG A 129 3.78 7.95 13.44
N VAL A 130 2.86 8.56 12.68
CA VAL A 130 3.17 9.72 11.80
C VAL A 130 2.81 11.06 12.43
N ARG A 131 3.73 12.02 12.44
CA ARG A 131 3.51 13.39 12.96
C ARG A 131 4.27 14.41 12.12
N GLY A 132 3.98 15.69 12.33
CA GLY A 132 4.70 16.82 11.76
C GLY A 132 4.71 16.81 10.24
N ARG A 133 5.85 17.19 9.66
CA ARG A 133 6.03 17.27 8.19
C ARG A 133 5.82 15.94 7.46
N ALA A 134 5.91 14.80 8.15
CA ALA A 134 5.63 13.51 7.53
C ALA A 134 4.16 13.39 7.08
N LEU A 135 3.23 14.08 7.76
CA LEU A 135 1.82 14.14 7.37
C LEU A 135 1.59 14.78 5.99
N LEU A 136 2.53 15.58 5.49
CA LEU A 136 2.43 16.13 4.14
C LEU A 136 2.33 15.00 3.11
N ARG A 137 3.00 13.86 3.30
CA ARG A 137 2.89 12.74 2.34
C ARG A 137 1.66 11.88 2.55
N GLY A 138 0.96 12.04 3.67
CA GLY A 138 -0.21 11.26 4.02
C GLY A 138 -0.07 10.44 5.29
N ALA A 139 -1.15 9.74 5.61
CA ALA A 139 -1.24 8.84 6.76
C ALA A 139 -2.26 7.74 6.47
N ASN A 140 -2.01 6.56 7.02
CA ASN A 140 -2.95 5.46 7.01
C ASN A 140 -3.71 5.41 8.33
N TYR A 141 -5.02 5.63 8.29
CA TYR A 141 -5.92 5.61 9.45
C TYR A 141 -6.65 4.28 9.63
N ALA A 142 -6.47 3.33 8.70
CA ALA A 142 -7.17 2.05 8.72
C ALA A 142 -6.89 1.25 9.98
N SER A 143 -7.85 0.46 10.41
CA SER A 143 -7.75 -0.32 11.64
C SER A 143 -8.37 -1.69 11.44
N GLY A 144 -7.68 -2.77 11.81
CA GLY A 144 -8.27 -4.10 11.87
C GLY A 144 -9.58 -4.09 12.67
N ALA A 145 -10.54 -4.92 12.24
CA ALA A 145 -11.93 -5.01 12.72
C ALA A 145 -12.86 -3.81 12.43
N ALA A 146 -12.35 -2.69 11.94
CA ALA A 146 -13.17 -1.49 11.73
C ALA A 146 -14.32 -1.69 10.74
N GLY A 147 -15.48 -1.13 11.07
CA GLY A 147 -16.61 -0.97 10.17
C GLY A 147 -16.93 0.48 9.86
N ILE A 148 -17.95 0.64 9.01
CA ILE A 148 -18.63 1.93 8.78
C ILE A 148 -19.34 2.35 10.07
N ARG A 149 -19.98 1.41 10.77
CA ARG A 149 -20.64 1.66 12.05
C ARG A 149 -19.69 1.49 13.22
N ASP A 150 -19.91 2.26 14.28
CA ASP A 150 -19.00 2.33 15.42
C ASP A 150 -19.00 1.05 16.26
N GLU A 151 -20.12 0.32 16.28
CA GLU A 151 -20.24 -0.93 17.01
C GLU A 151 -19.66 -2.15 16.29
N THR A 152 -19.42 -2.05 14.97
CA THR A 152 -18.94 -3.15 14.14
C THR A 152 -17.55 -3.58 14.59
N GLY A 153 -17.35 -4.88 14.88
CA GLY A 153 -16.04 -5.41 15.25
C GLY A 153 -15.68 -5.31 16.74
N ASN A 154 -16.56 -4.78 17.59
CA ASN A 154 -16.38 -4.71 19.05
C ASN A 154 -16.10 -6.08 19.71
N ASN A 155 -16.61 -7.17 19.13
CA ASN A 155 -16.33 -8.53 19.58
C ASN A 155 -14.84 -8.92 19.51
N LEU A 156 -14.02 -8.16 18.77
CA LEU A 156 -12.57 -8.36 18.66
C LEU A 156 -11.77 -7.41 19.58
N GLY A 157 -12.43 -6.56 20.37
CA GLY A 157 -11.79 -5.56 21.24
C GLY A 157 -11.62 -4.20 20.57
N ASP A 158 -10.68 -3.41 21.09
CA ASP A 158 -10.48 -2.02 20.65
C ASP A 158 -10.10 -1.95 19.16
N HIS A 159 -10.65 -0.97 18.47
CA HIS A 159 -10.33 -0.66 17.08
C HIS A 159 -10.75 0.79 16.78
N MET A 160 -10.48 1.28 15.57
CA MET A 160 -10.87 2.62 15.13
C MET A 160 -11.91 2.53 14.02
N PRO A 161 -13.22 2.62 14.32
CA PRO A 161 -14.28 2.63 13.30
C PRO A 161 -14.20 3.90 12.44
N MET A 162 -14.94 3.92 11.32
CA MET A 162 -14.82 4.99 10.33
C MET A 162 -15.00 6.40 10.90
N ASN A 163 -15.93 6.63 11.83
CA ASN A 163 -16.08 7.93 12.49
C ASN A 163 -14.79 8.36 13.21
N GLN A 164 -14.14 7.44 13.91
CA GLN A 164 -12.87 7.72 14.58
C GLN A 164 -11.75 7.96 13.55
N GLN A 165 -11.71 7.23 12.43
CA GLN A 165 -10.74 7.46 11.36
C GLN A 165 -10.91 8.85 10.71
N VAL A 166 -12.15 9.28 10.47
CA VAL A 166 -12.48 10.65 9.99
C VAL A 166 -12.02 11.69 11.02
N GLY A 167 -12.28 11.46 12.31
CA GLY A 167 -11.80 12.33 13.39
C GLY A 167 -10.27 12.41 13.45
N ASN A 168 -9.57 11.30 13.24
CA ASN A 168 -8.11 11.25 13.16
C ASN A 168 -7.59 12.08 11.98
N PHE A 169 -8.26 12.01 10.83
CA PHE A 169 -7.94 12.84 9.67
C PHE A 169 -8.19 14.32 9.96
N GLY A 170 -9.29 14.69 10.61
CA GLY A 170 -9.55 16.06 11.07
C GLY A 170 -8.40 16.60 11.93
N ARG A 171 -7.89 15.80 12.88
CA ARG A 171 -6.72 16.17 13.69
C ARG A 171 -5.46 16.36 12.84
N SER A 172 -5.24 15.53 11.82
CA SER A 172 -4.14 15.71 10.88
C SER A 172 -4.29 16.98 10.05
N VAL A 173 -5.52 17.34 9.62
CA VAL A 173 -5.79 18.59 8.90
C VAL A 173 -5.48 19.81 9.77
N GLU A 174 -5.81 19.79 11.06
CA GLU A 174 -5.42 20.85 12.00
C GLU A 174 -3.89 20.96 12.16
N GLU A 175 -3.19 19.83 12.18
CA GLU A 175 -1.73 19.84 12.19
C GLU A 175 -1.14 20.41 10.90
N LEU A 176 -1.68 20.02 9.74
CA LEU A 176 -1.30 20.59 8.45
C LEU A 176 -1.59 22.09 8.42
N ARG A 177 -2.73 22.57 8.92
CA ARG A 177 -3.04 24.01 9.02
C ARG A 177 -1.93 24.78 9.74
N ARG A 178 -1.39 24.23 10.82
CA ARG A 178 -0.23 24.83 11.53
C ARG A 178 1.03 24.85 10.65
N LEU A 179 1.30 23.79 9.89
CA LEU A 179 2.44 23.76 8.94
C LEU A 179 2.30 24.78 7.80
N PHE A 180 1.07 25.03 7.36
CA PHE A 180 0.73 26.06 6.38
C PHE A 180 0.52 27.46 7.01
N ARG A 181 0.98 27.68 8.26
CA ARG A 181 0.93 28.97 8.97
C ARG A 181 -0.48 29.59 9.06
N GLY A 182 -1.52 28.74 9.10
CA GLY A 182 -2.92 29.19 9.14
C GLY A 182 -3.52 29.58 7.79
N ASP A 183 -2.79 29.46 6.68
CA ASP A 183 -3.32 29.73 5.35
C ASP A 183 -4.24 28.59 4.86
N ASN A 184 -5.53 28.76 5.10
CA ASN A 184 -6.56 27.81 4.69
C ASN A 184 -6.69 27.71 3.16
N SER A 185 -6.40 28.77 2.40
CA SER A 185 -6.51 28.74 0.94
C SER A 185 -5.44 27.81 0.36
N THR A 186 -4.19 28.00 0.78
CA THR A 186 -3.07 27.16 0.36
C THR A 186 -3.24 25.71 0.85
N LEU A 187 -3.69 25.50 2.10
CA LEU A 187 -3.98 24.15 2.60
C LEU A 187 -5.07 23.44 1.78
N ASN A 188 -6.18 24.12 1.48
CA ASN A 188 -7.26 23.53 0.69
C ASN A 188 -6.81 23.23 -0.75
N ALA A 189 -6.02 24.13 -1.36
CA ALA A 189 -5.40 23.91 -2.66
C ALA A 189 -4.43 22.72 -2.63
N TYR A 190 -3.75 22.47 -1.52
CA TYR A 190 -2.90 21.30 -1.32
C TYR A 190 -3.72 20.01 -1.19
N LEU A 191 -4.67 19.96 -0.25
CA LEU A 191 -5.50 18.79 0.03
C LEU A 191 -6.35 18.36 -1.17
N SER A 192 -6.83 19.32 -1.97
CA SER A 192 -7.59 19.04 -3.20
C SER A 192 -6.80 18.23 -4.25
N LYS A 193 -5.46 18.23 -4.17
CA LYS A 193 -4.60 17.47 -5.08
C LYS A 193 -4.35 16.05 -4.61
N CYS A 194 -4.50 15.79 -3.31
CA CYS A 194 -4.26 14.50 -2.68
C CYS A 194 -5.33 13.46 -3.03
N ILE A 195 -4.97 12.19 -2.85
CA ILE A 195 -5.90 11.06 -2.95
C ILE A 195 -6.29 10.61 -1.55
N LEU A 196 -7.58 10.41 -1.34
CA LEU A 196 -8.12 9.70 -0.20
C LEU A 196 -8.59 8.34 -0.70
N TYR A 197 -8.16 7.26 -0.05
CA TYR A 197 -8.67 5.91 -0.29
C TYR A 197 -9.58 5.52 0.88
N SER A 198 -10.76 4.97 0.62
CA SER A 198 -11.67 4.44 1.64
C SER A 198 -12.20 3.07 1.22
N GLY A 199 -11.87 2.05 2.01
CA GLY A 199 -12.38 0.69 1.83
C GLY A 199 -12.86 0.10 3.14
N LEU A 200 -14.18 0.14 3.38
CA LEU A 200 -14.86 -0.40 4.55
C LEU A 200 -16.17 -1.09 4.14
N GLY A 201 -16.78 -1.81 5.07
CA GLY A 201 -18.08 -2.48 4.88
C GLY A 201 -18.00 -3.99 5.10
N SER A 202 -16.84 -4.62 4.86
CA SER A 202 -16.70 -6.07 5.04
C SER A 202 -17.00 -6.52 6.46
N ASN A 203 -16.50 -5.79 7.47
CA ASN A 203 -16.77 -6.11 8.88
C ASN A 203 -18.22 -5.84 9.27
N ASP A 204 -18.91 -4.88 8.65
CA ASP A 204 -20.31 -4.60 8.94
C ASP A 204 -21.20 -5.81 8.59
N TYR A 205 -20.80 -6.62 7.62
CA TYR A 205 -21.45 -7.90 7.34
C TYR A 205 -20.85 -9.06 8.15
N LEU A 206 -19.52 -9.20 8.23
CA LEU A 206 -18.85 -10.35 8.86
C LEU A 206 -18.84 -10.33 10.39
N ASN A 207 -18.56 -9.17 10.96
CA ASN A 207 -18.33 -8.93 12.39
C ASN A 207 -19.42 -8.00 12.96
N ASN A 208 -20.62 -8.05 12.37
CA ASN A 208 -21.83 -7.39 12.87
C ASN A 208 -23.10 -8.09 12.34
N TYR A 209 -23.57 -7.81 11.12
CA TYR A 209 -24.88 -8.27 10.63
C TYR A 209 -25.05 -9.80 10.64
N PHE A 210 -24.10 -10.57 10.11
CA PHE A 210 -24.17 -12.04 10.11
C PHE A 210 -23.53 -12.71 11.34
N MET A 211 -23.18 -11.93 12.37
CA MET A 211 -22.58 -12.44 13.61
C MET A 211 -23.60 -12.43 14.75
N THR A 212 -24.63 -13.26 14.61
CA THR A 212 -25.82 -13.27 15.47
C THR A 212 -25.56 -13.63 16.94
N ASP A 213 -24.45 -14.31 17.24
CA ASP A 213 -24.07 -14.64 18.62
C ASP A 213 -23.60 -13.42 19.42
N TYR A 214 -23.20 -12.34 18.73
CA TYR A 214 -22.63 -11.14 19.34
C TYR A 214 -23.47 -9.88 19.09
N TYR A 215 -24.26 -9.85 18.01
CA TYR A 215 -24.99 -8.66 17.59
C TYR A 215 -26.46 -8.97 17.27
N SER A 216 -27.34 -8.06 17.68
CA SER A 216 -28.77 -8.12 17.38
C SER A 216 -29.14 -7.55 16.00
N THR A 217 -28.17 -7.03 15.24
CA THR A 217 -28.39 -6.30 13.99
C THR A 217 -29.25 -7.08 12.99
N HIS A 218 -28.99 -8.38 12.80
CA HIS A 218 -29.77 -9.25 11.92
C HIS A 218 -31.26 -9.29 12.27
N SER A 219 -31.59 -9.20 13.56
CA SER A 219 -32.98 -9.23 14.04
C SER A 219 -33.67 -7.87 13.94
N GLN A 220 -32.90 -6.79 13.80
CA GLN A 220 -33.39 -5.41 13.76
C GLN A 220 -33.60 -4.88 12.34
N TYR A 221 -32.87 -5.44 11.37
CA TYR A 221 -32.87 -4.98 9.99
C TYR A 221 -33.03 -6.15 9.03
N THR A 222 -33.84 -5.98 8.00
CA THR A 222 -33.69 -6.77 6.77
C THR A 222 -32.38 -6.42 6.04
N PRO A 223 -31.88 -7.26 5.12
CA PRO A 223 -30.66 -6.96 4.37
C PRO A 223 -30.71 -5.61 3.62
N GLN A 224 -31.87 -5.25 3.10
CA GLN A 224 -32.10 -3.99 2.39
C GLN A 224 -32.07 -2.78 3.33
N GLU A 225 -32.69 -2.89 4.51
CA GLU A 225 -32.69 -1.83 5.52
C GLU A 225 -31.30 -1.62 6.10
N TYR A 226 -30.55 -2.70 6.35
CA TYR A 226 -29.18 -2.62 6.84
C TYR A 226 -28.25 -1.98 5.82
N ALA A 227 -28.31 -2.39 4.55
CA ALA A 227 -27.55 -1.74 3.47
C ALA A 227 -27.88 -0.24 3.36
N SER A 228 -29.15 0.13 3.54
CA SER A 228 -29.59 1.53 3.51
C SER A 228 -29.05 2.34 4.70
N ALA A 229 -29.07 1.75 5.90
CA ALA A 229 -28.49 2.37 7.10
C ALA A 229 -26.97 2.56 6.97
N LEU A 230 -26.24 1.54 6.52
CA LEU A 230 -24.80 1.65 6.25
C LEU A 230 -24.47 2.74 5.23
N LEU A 231 -25.25 2.84 4.14
CA LEU A 231 -25.04 3.88 3.13
C LEU A 231 -25.34 5.29 3.66
N GLN A 232 -26.28 5.43 4.58
CA GLN A 232 -26.56 6.70 5.24
C GLN A 232 -25.37 7.14 6.09
N ASP A 233 -24.84 6.25 6.93
CA ASP A 233 -23.68 6.51 7.79
C ASP A 233 -22.44 6.82 6.92
N TYR A 234 -22.20 6.00 5.89
CA TYR A 234 -21.03 6.18 5.03
C TYR A 234 -21.13 7.44 4.16
N CYS A 235 -22.33 7.84 3.73
CA CYS A 235 -22.57 9.12 3.07
C CYS A 235 -22.16 10.30 3.96
N GLN A 236 -22.51 10.27 5.25
CA GLN A 236 -22.12 11.32 6.19
C GLN A 236 -20.59 11.36 6.34
N GLN A 237 -19.97 10.21 6.59
CA GLN A 237 -18.52 10.10 6.79
C GLN A 237 -17.71 10.56 5.57
N LEU A 238 -18.09 10.14 4.37
CA LEU A 238 -17.45 10.59 3.12
C LEU A 238 -17.69 12.09 2.85
N SER A 239 -18.85 12.62 3.25
CA SER A 239 -19.13 14.06 3.19
C SER A 239 -18.24 14.85 4.16
N GLU A 240 -17.93 14.32 5.34
CA GLU A 240 -16.98 14.94 6.27
C GLU A 240 -15.57 14.98 5.70
N LEU A 241 -15.11 13.92 5.03
CA LEU A 241 -13.82 13.92 4.31
C LEU A 241 -13.77 15.03 3.25
N TYR A 242 -14.88 15.27 2.54
CA TYR A 242 -15.00 16.38 1.60
C TYR A 242 -14.95 17.75 2.30
N LYS A 243 -15.68 17.93 3.40
CA LYS A 243 -15.66 19.17 4.21
C LYS A 243 -14.26 19.49 4.73
N LEU A 244 -13.47 18.46 5.06
CA LEU A 244 -12.08 18.58 5.49
C LEU A 244 -11.08 18.88 4.35
N GLY A 245 -11.55 19.07 3.11
CA GLY A 245 -10.73 19.47 1.96
C GLY A 245 -10.39 18.34 0.99
N GLY A 246 -10.84 17.10 1.27
CA GLY A 246 -10.70 15.98 0.33
C GLY A 246 -11.47 16.24 -0.96
N ARG A 247 -10.83 16.04 -2.11
CA ARG A 247 -11.48 16.19 -3.43
C ARG A 247 -11.36 14.96 -4.31
N LYS A 248 -10.28 14.20 -4.24
CA LYS A 248 -10.13 12.95 -5.00
C LYS A 248 -10.27 11.78 -4.04
N VAL A 249 -11.35 11.02 -4.18
CA VAL A 249 -11.67 9.94 -3.25
C VAL A 249 -11.89 8.65 -4.02
N ILE A 250 -11.14 7.61 -3.67
CA ILE A 250 -11.38 6.25 -4.13
C ILE A 250 -12.22 5.57 -3.04
N VAL A 251 -13.37 5.01 -3.43
CA VAL A 251 -14.25 4.27 -2.53
C VAL A 251 -14.40 2.87 -3.09
N THR A 252 -14.10 1.86 -2.29
CA THR A 252 -14.14 0.46 -2.75
C THR A 252 -15.47 -0.21 -2.44
N ALA A 253 -15.95 -1.01 -3.37
CA ALA A 253 -16.96 -2.01 -3.08
C ALA A 253 -16.46 -2.98 -1.99
N ILE A 254 -17.38 -3.71 -1.39
CA ILE A 254 -17.09 -4.90 -0.59
C ILE A 254 -16.86 -6.07 -1.56
N GLY A 255 -15.78 -6.82 -1.37
CA GLY A 255 -15.48 -8.03 -2.16
C GLY A 255 -16.48 -9.17 -1.91
N GLN A 256 -16.31 -10.31 -2.59
CA GLN A 256 -17.18 -11.48 -2.39
C GLN A 256 -16.87 -12.20 -1.06
N ILE A 257 -17.25 -11.60 0.07
CA ILE A 257 -16.89 -12.16 1.38
C ILE A 257 -17.60 -13.49 1.67
N GLY A 258 -18.70 -13.82 0.98
CA GLY A 258 -19.32 -15.14 1.06
C GLY A 258 -18.44 -16.26 0.49
N CYS A 259 -17.38 -15.92 -0.26
CA CYS A 259 -16.44 -16.85 -0.86
C CYS A 259 -15.13 -17.00 -0.08
N ILE A 260 -14.93 -16.27 1.02
CA ILE A 260 -13.64 -16.31 1.76
C ILE A 260 -13.54 -17.61 2.58
N PRO A 261 -12.32 -18.12 2.84
CA PRO A 261 -12.13 -19.35 3.61
C PRO A 261 -12.86 -19.37 4.97
N TYR A 262 -12.91 -18.23 5.67
CA TYR A 262 -13.63 -18.12 6.94
C TYR A 262 -15.12 -18.44 6.82
N GLN A 263 -15.78 -17.97 5.76
CA GLN A 263 -17.20 -18.23 5.52
C GLN A 263 -17.42 -19.65 4.98
N LEU A 264 -16.58 -20.11 4.05
CA LEU A 264 -16.69 -21.46 3.50
C LEU A 264 -16.52 -22.55 4.56
N ALA A 265 -15.66 -22.33 5.56
CA ALA A 265 -15.46 -23.28 6.65
C ALA A 265 -16.67 -23.43 7.59
N ARG A 266 -17.66 -22.53 7.51
CA ARG A 266 -18.87 -22.51 8.35
C ARG A 266 -20.16 -22.72 7.56
N TYR A 267 -20.03 -22.89 6.24
CA TYR A 267 -21.16 -22.92 5.34
C TYR A 267 -21.47 -24.37 4.95
N ASP A 268 -22.57 -24.91 5.51
CA ASP A 268 -23.08 -26.25 5.20
C ASP A 268 -24.00 -26.22 3.95
N GLY A 269 -23.49 -25.66 2.85
CA GLY A 269 -24.25 -25.46 1.62
C GLY A 269 -24.39 -26.71 0.75
N ASN A 270 -25.53 -26.82 0.06
CA ASN A 270 -25.85 -27.87 -0.92
C ASN A 270 -25.11 -27.70 -2.27
N GLY A 271 -23.78 -27.52 -2.26
CA GLY A 271 -22.94 -27.53 -3.46
C GLY A 271 -22.69 -26.17 -4.14
N SER A 272 -23.07 -25.04 -3.55
CA SER A 272 -22.61 -23.72 -4.03
C SER A 272 -21.16 -23.47 -3.61
N ARG A 273 -20.38 -22.76 -4.44
CA ARG A 273 -18.96 -22.44 -4.17
C ARG A 273 -18.78 -21.32 -3.15
N CYS A 274 -19.83 -20.56 -2.85
CA CYS A 274 -19.86 -19.45 -1.91
C CYS A 274 -21.18 -19.44 -1.13
N ASN A 275 -21.21 -18.76 0.02
CA ASN A 275 -22.43 -18.40 0.72
C ASN A 275 -23.10 -17.22 -0.01
N GLU A 276 -24.12 -17.50 -0.82
CA GLU A 276 -24.77 -16.48 -1.65
C GLU A 276 -25.71 -15.57 -0.87
N GLU A 277 -26.24 -15.98 0.27
CA GLU A 277 -27.02 -15.09 1.15
C GLU A 277 -26.21 -13.86 1.55
N ILE A 278 -24.94 -14.09 1.92
CA ILE A 278 -24.00 -13.02 2.26
C ILE A 278 -23.69 -12.15 1.04
N ASN A 279 -23.38 -12.76 -0.11
CA ASN A 279 -23.04 -12.01 -1.33
C ASN A 279 -24.22 -11.18 -1.85
N ASP A 280 -25.45 -11.69 -1.77
CA ASP A 280 -26.66 -10.98 -2.17
C ASP A 280 -26.91 -9.77 -1.28
N ALA A 281 -26.76 -9.91 0.04
CA ALA A 281 -26.88 -8.80 0.98
C ALA A 281 -25.83 -7.69 0.72
N ILE A 282 -24.61 -8.06 0.35
CA ILE A 282 -23.53 -7.13 0.00
C ILE A 282 -23.84 -6.38 -1.30
N GLN A 283 -24.42 -7.05 -2.28
CA GLN A 283 -24.73 -6.43 -3.58
C GLN A 283 -25.75 -5.30 -3.44
N LEU A 284 -26.64 -5.36 -2.45
CA LEU A 284 -27.55 -4.25 -2.10
C LEU A 284 -26.74 -3.00 -1.69
N PHE A 285 -25.75 -3.17 -0.82
CA PHE A 285 -24.86 -2.09 -0.39
C PHE A 285 -23.97 -1.60 -1.54
N ASN A 286 -23.27 -2.49 -2.25
CA ASN A 286 -22.37 -2.12 -3.36
C ASN A 286 -23.10 -1.33 -4.46
N SER A 287 -24.32 -1.75 -4.80
CA SER A 287 -25.16 -1.05 -5.77
C SER A 287 -25.54 0.36 -5.29
N GLY A 288 -25.88 0.49 -4.01
CA GLY A 288 -26.15 1.80 -3.40
C GLY A 288 -24.92 2.69 -3.29
N LEU A 289 -23.75 2.11 -2.98
CA LEU A 289 -22.48 2.82 -2.89
C LEU A 289 -22.06 3.38 -4.25
N LYS A 290 -22.25 2.61 -5.32
CA LYS A 290 -22.04 3.08 -6.70
C LYS A 290 -22.93 4.28 -7.03
N ARG A 291 -24.21 4.24 -6.62
CA ARG A 291 -25.14 5.38 -6.79
C ARG A 291 -24.70 6.60 -5.95
N LEU A 292 -24.21 6.38 -4.74
CA LEU A 292 -23.69 7.43 -3.86
C LEU A 292 -22.47 8.13 -4.48
N VAL A 293 -21.53 7.37 -5.05
CA VAL A 293 -20.38 7.92 -5.78
C VAL A 293 -20.83 8.77 -6.98
N ILE A 294 -21.81 8.30 -7.76
CA ILE A 294 -22.39 9.07 -8.87
C ILE A 294 -23.05 10.37 -8.34
N HIS A 295 -23.75 10.29 -7.22
CA HIS A 295 -24.39 11.44 -6.60
C HIS A 295 -23.36 12.49 -6.16
N PHE A 296 -22.31 12.09 -5.43
CA PHE A 296 -21.25 13.00 -5.00
C PHE A 296 -20.55 13.71 -6.15
N ASN A 297 -20.25 13.00 -7.25
CA ASN A 297 -19.67 13.63 -8.44
C ASN A 297 -20.59 14.67 -9.11
N LYS A 298 -21.90 14.65 -8.84
CA LYS A 298 -22.84 15.65 -9.34
C LYS A 298 -23.01 16.83 -8.39
N VAL A 299 -23.04 16.58 -7.07
CA VAL A 299 -23.45 17.57 -6.07
C VAL A 299 -22.30 18.22 -5.31
N LEU A 300 -21.09 17.65 -5.33
CA LEU A 300 -19.92 18.18 -4.61
C LEU A 300 -18.96 18.88 -5.57
N PRO A 301 -18.90 20.23 -5.57
CA PRO A 301 -18.05 20.98 -6.50
C PRO A 301 -16.57 20.59 -6.37
N GLY A 302 -15.93 20.37 -7.53
CA GLY A 302 -14.51 20.02 -7.63
C GLY A 302 -14.15 18.64 -7.08
N ALA A 303 -15.13 17.84 -6.63
CA ALA A 303 -14.87 16.47 -6.21
C ALA A 303 -14.75 15.52 -7.39
N LYS A 304 -13.96 14.47 -7.21
CA LYS A 304 -13.86 13.31 -8.08
C LYS A 304 -13.82 12.06 -7.22
N PHE A 305 -14.98 11.43 -7.09
CA PHE A 305 -15.13 10.13 -6.45
C PHE A 305 -15.02 9.02 -7.50
N VAL A 306 -14.24 7.99 -7.19
CA VAL A 306 -14.05 6.80 -8.04
C VAL A 306 -14.55 5.58 -7.27
N PHE A 307 -15.47 4.84 -7.87
CA PHE A 307 -15.92 3.55 -7.36
C PHE A 307 -14.97 2.46 -7.86
N LEU A 308 -14.32 1.73 -6.95
CA LEU A 308 -13.50 0.57 -7.26
C LEU A 308 -14.31 -0.71 -7.02
N ASP A 309 -14.62 -1.45 -8.09
CA ASP A 309 -15.44 -2.65 -8.04
C ASP A 309 -14.63 -3.89 -7.62
N SER A 310 -14.33 -3.97 -6.32
CA SER A 310 -13.60 -5.11 -5.74
C SER A 310 -14.42 -6.40 -5.75
N PHE A 311 -15.75 -6.33 -5.84
CA PHE A 311 -16.63 -7.49 -5.95
C PHE A 311 -16.39 -8.22 -7.27
N GLU A 312 -16.52 -7.51 -8.39
CA GLU A 312 -16.26 -8.09 -9.71
C GLU A 312 -14.78 -8.45 -9.88
N SER A 313 -13.85 -7.66 -9.32
CA SER A 313 -12.42 -8.00 -9.36
C SER A 313 -12.11 -9.32 -8.63
N SER A 314 -12.73 -9.55 -7.46
CA SER A 314 -12.56 -10.80 -6.70
C SER A 314 -13.19 -11.98 -7.43
N LYS A 315 -14.33 -11.77 -8.06
CA LYS A 315 -15.02 -12.78 -8.86
C LYS A 315 -14.20 -13.20 -10.08
N ASP A 316 -13.67 -12.23 -10.81
CA ASP A 316 -12.80 -12.48 -11.96
C ASP A 316 -11.53 -13.26 -11.55
N LEU A 317 -10.93 -12.88 -10.42
CA LEU A 317 -9.77 -13.56 -9.85
C LEU A 317 -10.02 -15.05 -9.62
N VAL A 318 -11.18 -15.41 -9.06
CA VAL A 318 -11.55 -16.81 -8.79
C VAL A 318 -11.88 -17.56 -10.08
N LEU A 319 -12.61 -16.94 -11.00
CA LEU A 319 -13.02 -17.57 -12.26
C LEU A 319 -11.84 -17.78 -13.23
N ASN A 320 -10.86 -16.88 -13.20
CA ASN A 320 -9.71 -16.86 -14.10
C ASN A 320 -8.38 -17.09 -13.37
N ALA A 321 -8.39 -17.82 -12.24
CA ALA A 321 -7.25 -18.03 -11.35
C ALA A 321 -5.94 -18.39 -12.07
N LYS A 322 -5.99 -19.31 -13.06
CA LYS A 322 -4.82 -19.72 -13.85
C LYS A 322 -4.15 -18.57 -14.60
N THR A 323 -4.94 -17.63 -15.12
CA THR A 323 -4.43 -16.44 -15.84
C THR A 323 -3.67 -15.51 -14.90
N TYR A 324 -4.03 -15.52 -13.61
CA TYR A 324 -3.37 -14.76 -12.55
C TYR A 324 -2.23 -15.54 -11.85
N GLY A 325 -1.94 -16.77 -12.26
CA GLY A 325 -0.89 -17.59 -11.67
C GLY A 325 -1.26 -18.29 -10.36
N MET A 326 -2.57 -18.50 -10.11
CA MET A 326 -3.10 -19.31 -9.00
C MET A 326 -3.60 -20.68 -9.47
#